data_AF-A0A935TMG1-F1
#
_entry.id   AF-A0A935TMG1-F1
#
_cell.length_a   1.000
_cell.length_b   1.000
_cell.length_c   1.000
_cell.angle_alpha   90.00
_cell.angle_beta   90.00
_cell.angle_gamma   90.00
#
_symmetry.space_group_name_H-M   'P 1'
#
loop_
_entity.id
_entity.type
_entity.pdbx_description
1 polymer ?
#
loop_
_entity_poly.entity_id
_entity_poly.type
_entity_poly.pdbx_seq_one_letter_code
_entity_poly.pdbx_strand_id
1 'polypeptide(L)'
;MTFKQLINLEDAAKEVWVISPGLHYDVENKDFSELVSVNLGQKTKYRYIVPANMAVLKNLEVYKKKYAIKDREIMDNFLILPENEFIPFVLEIAIYDANTNCIACAAPALEGENEVIRFTNDAAQQMAKDFREIWKKFKREKL
;
A
#
# COMPACT_ATOMS: atom_id res chain seq x y z
N MET A 1 -4.52 14.11 8.74
CA MET A 1 -4.31 14.91 7.51
C MET A 1 -5.56 14.76 6.66
N THR A 2 -5.97 15.78 5.92
CA THR A 2 -7.17 15.68 5.09
C THR A 2 -6.90 14.82 3.85
N PHE A 3 -7.95 14.23 3.28
CA PHE A 3 -7.84 13.46 2.05
C PHE A 3 -7.25 14.28 0.89
N LYS A 4 -7.59 15.57 0.78
CA LYS A 4 -6.98 16.48 -0.19
C LYS A 4 -5.46 16.63 -0.03
N GLN A 5 -4.98 16.67 1.21
CA GLN A 5 -3.54 16.71 1.48
C GLN A 5 -2.86 15.38 1.12
N LEU A 6 -3.56 14.25 1.28
CA LEU A 6 -3.08 12.95 0.84
C LEU A 6 -2.91 12.87 -0.68
N ILE A 7 -3.91 13.34 -1.45
CA ILE A 7 -3.82 13.39 -2.92
C ILE A 7 -2.56 14.15 -3.36
N ASN A 8 -2.33 15.34 -2.80
CA ASN A 8 -1.15 16.14 -3.12
C ASN A 8 0.18 15.44 -2.74
N LEU A 9 0.18 14.68 -1.65
CA LEU A 9 1.35 13.91 -1.24
C LEU A 9 1.62 12.78 -2.24
N GLU A 10 0.57 12.10 -2.68
CA GLU A 10 0.69 10.95 -3.54
C GLU A 10 1.01 11.30 -4.99
N ASP A 11 0.46 12.40 -5.51
CA ASP A 11 0.83 12.98 -6.82
C ASP A 11 2.32 13.35 -6.89
N ALA A 12 2.94 13.68 -5.75
CA ALA A 12 4.36 14.01 -5.65
C ALA A 12 5.26 12.78 -5.42
N ALA A 13 4.68 11.67 -4.97
CA ALA A 13 5.42 10.48 -4.56
C ALA A 13 5.94 9.71 -5.78
N LYS A 14 7.20 9.27 -5.72
CA LYS A 14 7.79 8.41 -6.76
C LYS A 14 7.53 6.94 -6.48
N GLU A 15 7.41 6.60 -5.21
CA GLU A 15 7.08 5.27 -4.74
C GLU A 15 6.09 5.31 -3.57
N VAL A 16 5.21 4.30 -3.54
CA VAL A 16 4.25 4.08 -2.46
C VAL A 16 4.35 2.63 -2.04
N TRP A 17 4.68 2.39 -0.78
CA TRP A 17 4.70 1.05 -0.21
C TRP A 17 3.48 0.87 0.67
N VAL A 18 2.68 -0.14 0.38
CA VAL A 18 1.38 -0.35 1.01
C VAL A 18 1.38 -1.65 1.78
N ILE A 19 1.01 -1.58 3.06
CA ILE A 19 0.67 -2.74 3.88
C ILE A 19 -0.85 -2.78 3.92
N SER A 20 -1.46 -3.82 3.35
CA SER A 20 -2.91 -3.89 3.26
C SER A 20 -3.45 -5.24 3.75
N PRO A 21 -4.20 -5.27 4.87
CA PRO A 21 -4.86 -6.47 5.36
C PRO A 21 -5.96 -7.01 4.44
N GLY A 22 -6.58 -6.15 3.63
CA GLY A 22 -7.77 -6.49 2.84
C GLY A 22 -7.73 -6.09 1.36
N LEU A 23 -6.80 -5.23 0.95
CA LEU A 23 -6.70 -4.59 -0.37
C LEU A 23 -7.98 -3.84 -0.78
N HIS A 24 -8.87 -3.54 0.16
CA HIS A 24 -10.23 -3.08 -0.12
C HIS A 24 -10.27 -1.60 -0.55
N TYR A 25 -9.50 -0.70 0.06
CA TYR A 25 -9.50 0.70 -0.34
C TYR A 25 -9.01 0.86 -1.79
N ASP A 26 -7.98 0.09 -2.15
CA ASP A 26 -7.40 0.12 -3.49
C ASP A 26 -8.26 -0.54 -4.57
N VAL A 27 -9.37 -1.20 -4.23
CA VAL A 27 -10.25 -1.83 -5.23
C VAL A 27 -11.71 -1.40 -5.15
N GLU A 28 -12.25 -1.23 -3.96
CA GLU A 28 -13.68 -1.00 -3.68
C GLU A 28 -13.96 0.45 -3.28
N ASN A 29 -13.07 1.10 -2.52
CA ASN A 29 -13.28 2.49 -2.16
C ASN A 29 -13.04 3.41 -3.37
N LYS A 30 -14.06 4.20 -3.74
CA LYS A 30 -14.02 5.02 -4.96
C LYS A 30 -12.84 6.00 -4.96
N ASP A 31 -12.64 6.72 -3.86
CA ASP A 31 -11.68 7.82 -3.81
C ASP A 31 -10.23 7.29 -3.82
N PHE A 32 -9.94 6.25 -3.04
CA PHE A 32 -8.61 5.61 -3.02
C PHE A 32 -8.32 4.87 -4.34
N SER A 33 -9.31 4.15 -4.88
CA SER A 33 -9.11 3.41 -6.13
C SER A 33 -8.92 4.31 -7.36
N GLU A 34 -9.53 5.50 -7.37
CA GLU A 34 -9.27 6.52 -8.40
C GLU A 34 -7.83 7.04 -8.29
N LEU A 35 -7.37 7.31 -7.08
CA LEU A 35 -6.00 7.75 -6.81
C LEU A 35 -4.96 6.69 -7.25
N VAL A 36 -5.16 5.41 -6.94
CA VAL A 36 -4.30 4.32 -7.44
C VAL A 36 -4.29 4.28 -8.98
N SER A 37 -5.47 4.43 -9.62
CA SER A 37 -5.58 4.45 -11.08
C SER A 37 -4.74 5.55 -11.71
N VAL A 38 -4.85 6.78 -11.18
CA VAL A 38 -4.09 7.95 -11.65
C VAL A 38 -2.59 7.72 -11.49
N ASN A 39 -2.15 7.24 -10.33
CA ASN A 39 -0.73 7.10 -10.00
C ASN A 39 -0.04 6.00 -10.81
N LEU A 40 -0.72 4.88 -11.06
CA LEU A 40 -0.23 3.85 -11.97
C LEU A 40 -0.08 4.42 -13.39
N GLY A 41 -1.00 5.27 -13.84
CA GLY A 41 -0.89 6.01 -15.10
C GLY A 41 0.29 6.98 -15.16
N GLN A 42 0.66 7.57 -14.01
CA GLN A 42 1.82 8.46 -13.85
C GLN A 42 3.15 7.71 -13.59
N LYS A 43 3.13 6.38 -13.57
CA LYS A 43 4.29 5.50 -13.33
C LYS A 43 4.85 5.56 -11.91
N THR A 44 4.05 5.95 -10.93
CA THR A 44 4.38 5.79 -9.51
C THR A 44 4.57 4.31 -9.19
N LYS A 45 5.64 3.96 -8.48
CA LYS A 45 5.96 2.56 -8.18
C LYS A 45 5.25 2.11 -6.90
N TYR A 46 4.31 1.19 -7.04
CA TYR A 46 3.66 0.58 -5.89
C TYR A 46 4.33 -0.73 -5.49
N ARG A 47 4.46 -0.95 -4.18
CA ARG A 47 4.84 -2.24 -3.60
C ARG A 47 3.90 -2.59 -2.47
N TYR A 48 3.45 -3.84 -2.44
CA TYR A 48 2.40 -4.29 -1.54
C TYR A 48 2.87 -5.43 -0.65
N ILE A 49 2.51 -5.40 0.63
CA ILE A 49 2.52 -6.56 1.52
C ILE A 49 1.07 -6.85 1.90
N VAL A 50 0.61 -8.06 1.61
CA VAL A 50 -0.78 -8.50 1.85
C VAL A 50 -0.83 -9.95 2.37
N PRO A 51 -1.86 -10.36 3.12
CA PRO A 51 -2.00 -11.74 3.57
C PRO A 51 -2.55 -12.67 2.48
N ALA A 52 -2.18 -13.95 2.53
CA ALA A 52 -2.60 -15.01 1.63
C ALA A 52 -3.99 -15.58 1.99
N ASN A 53 -4.96 -14.71 2.29
CA ASN A 53 -6.32 -15.12 2.63
C ASN A 53 -7.26 -15.03 1.42
N MET A 54 -8.40 -15.74 1.46
CA MET A 54 -9.33 -15.80 0.33
C MET A 54 -9.90 -14.43 -0.08
N ALA A 55 -10.13 -13.53 0.88
CA ALA A 55 -10.67 -12.21 0.60
C ALA A 55 -9.68 -11.35 -0.19
N VAL A 56 -8.42 -11.33 0.24
CA VAL A 56 -7.33 -10.62 -0.44
C VAL A 56 -7.05 -11.22 -1.81
N LEU A 57 -7.04 -12.54 -1.96
CA LEU A 57 -6.83 -13.18 -3.27
C LEU A 57 -7.95 -12.81 -4.26
N LYS A 58 -9.20 -12.71 -3.79
CA LYS A 58 -10.31 -12.21 -4.61
C LYS A 58 -10.10 -10.74 -5.00
N ASN A 59 -9.71 -9.90 -4.03
CA ASN A 59 -9.45 -8.48 -4.28
C ASN A 59 -8.23 -8.25 -5.19
N LEU A 60 -7.24 -9.13 -5.14
CA LEU A 60 -6.09 -9.10 -6.05
C LEU A 60 -6.51 -9.35 -7.50
N GLU A 61 -7.46 -10.26 -7.75
CA GLU A 61 -8.03 -10.46 -9.08
C GLU A 61 -8.87 -9.25 -9.55
N VAL A 62 -9.54 -8.56 -8.63
CA VAL A 62 -10.22 -7.28 -8.93
C VAL A 62 -9.19 -6.21 -9.28
N TYR A 63 -8.15 -6.05 -8.47
CA TYR A 63 -7.05 -5.11 -8.68
C TYR A 63 -6.41 -5.30 -10.07
N LYS A 64 -6.05 -6.54 -10.42
CA LYS A 64 -5.47 -6.89 -11.73
C LYS A 64 -6.35 -6.45 -12.89
N LYS A 65 -7.65 -6.76 -12.82
CA LYS A 65 -8.60 -6.41 -13.88
C LYS A 65 -8.83 -4.90 -13.96
N LYS A 66 -9.03 -4.25 -12.81
CA LYS A 66 -9.33 -2.82 -12.71
C LYS A 66 -8.20 -1.95 -13.24
N TYR A 67 -6.96 -2.34 -12.97
CA TYR A 67 -5.77 -1.56 -13.36
C TYR A 67 -4.99 -2.17 -14.53
N ALA A 68 -5.54 -3.20 -15.19
CA ALA A 68 -4.91 -3.90 -16.30
C ALA A 68 -3.47 -4.40 -16.02
N ILE A 69 -3.22 -4.84 -14.77
CA ILE A 69 -1.91 -5.29 -14.28
C ILE A 69 -1.70 -6.76 -14.63
N LYS A 70 -0.53 -7.09 -15.18
CA LYS A 70 -0.18 -8.47 -15.57
C LYS A 70 0.28 -9.29 -14.36
N ASP A 71 0.18 -10.61 -14.45
CA ASP A 71 0.64 -11.53 -13.39
C ASP A 71 2.10 -11.31 -13.01
N ARG A 72 2.97 -11.01 -13.99
CA ARG A 72 4.39 -10.71 -13.71
C ARG A 72 4.54 -9.45 -12.85
N GLU A 73 3.76 -8.42 -13.11
CA GLU A 73 3.81 -7.18 -12.32
C GLU A 73 3.27 -7.41 -10.91
N ILE A 74 2.29 -8.29 -10.73
CA ILE A 74 1.87 -8.76 -9.40
C ILE A 74 3.01 -9.50 -8.71
N MET A 75 3.71 -10.40 -9.40
CA MET A 75 4.86 -11.11 -8.83
C MET A 75 6.00 -10.16 -8.43
N ASP A 76 6.20 -9.08 -9.17
CA ASP A 76 7.28 -8.12 -8.89
C ASP A 76 6.88 -7.12 -7.77
N ASN A 77 5.60 -6.72 -7.72
CA ASN A 77 5.13 -5.65 -6.85
C ASN A 77 4.37 -6.11 -5.60
N PHE A 78 3.88 -7.35 -5.53
CA PHE A 78 3.17 -7.89 -4.36
C PHE A 78 3.98 -8.96 -3.64
N LEU A 79 4.12 -8.79 -2.33
CA LEU A 79 4.53 -9.81 -1.39
C LEU A 79 3.29 -10.34 -0.66
N ILE A 80 2.84 -11.51 -1.08
CA ILE A 80 1.72 -12.22 -0.47
C ILE A 80 2.28 -13.12 0.64
N LEU A 81 1.98 -12.80 1.90
CA LEU A 81 2.49 -13.50 3.08
C LEU A 81 1.48 -14.53 3.59
N PRO A 82 1.94 -15.68 4.12
CA PRO A 82 1.09 -16.53 4.96
C PRO A 82 0.41 -15.71 6.07
N GLU A 83 -0.86 -15.99 6.37
CA GLU A 83 -1.66 -15.20 7.32
C GLU A 83 -0.97 -15.03 8.69
N ASN A 84 -0.32 -16.08 9.18
CA ASN A 84 0.39 -16.08 10.46
C ASN A 84 1.59 -15.12 10.50
N GLU A 85 2.23 -14.84 9.36
CA GLU A 85 3.31 -13.85 9.26
C GLU A 85 2.78 -12.43 9.07
N PHE A 86 1.48 -12.26 8.77
CA PHE A 86 0.83 -10.97 8.58
C PHE A 86 0.10 -10.45 9.84
N ILE A 87 -0.15 -11.30 10.85
CA ILE A 87 -0.83 -10.94 12.12
C ILE A 87 -0.39 -9.60 12.75
N PRO A 88 0.89 -9.17 12.69
CA PRO A 88 1.30 -7.88 13.24
C PRO A 88 0.67 -6.64 12.58
N PHE A 89 0.06 -6.78 11.39
CA PHE A 89 -0.48 -5.67 10.60
C PHE A 89 -2.01 -5.61 10.69
N VAL A 90 -2.50 -4.61 11.41
CA VAL A 90 -3.94 -4.41 11.64
C VAL A 90 -4.53 -3.30 10.77
N LEU A 91 -3.72 -2.29 10.45
CA LEU A 91 -4.15 -1.12 9.68
C LEU A 91 -3.69 -1.22 8.24
N GLU A 92 -4.45 -0.58 7.35
CA GLU A 92 -3.96 -0.30 6.01
C GLU A 92 -3.09 0.96 6.04
N ILE A 93 -1.83 0.81 5.62
CA ILE A 93 -0.79 1.84 5.75
C ILE A 93 -0.14 2.05 4.39
N ALA A 94 -0.07 3.30 3.95
CA ALA A 94 0.74 3.74 2.81
C ALA A 94 1.98 4.49 3.31
N ILE A 95 3.14 4.13 2.77
CA ILE A 95 4.45 4.74 3.06
C ILE A 95 4.98 5.35 1.76
N TYR A 96 4.98 6.67 1.69
CA TYR A 96 5.40 7.46 0.55
C TYR A 96 6.91 7.70 0.59
N ASP A 97 7.58 7.53 -0.55
CA ASP A 97 9.02 7.78 -0.74
C ASP A 97 9.90 7.18 0.37
N ALA A 98 9.64 5.90 0.66
CA ALA A 98 10.16 5.14 1.79
C ALA A 98 11.72 5.08 1.89
N ASN A 99 12.41 5.31 0.78
CA ASN A 99 13.86 5.39 0.72
C ASN A 99 14.46 6.79 0.92
N THR A 100 13.63 7.83 1.07
CA THR A 100 14.09 9.21 1.29
C THR A 100 13.43 9.85 2.51
N ASN A 101 12.70 10.96 2.35
CA ASN A 101 11.92 11.59 3.41
C ASN A 101 10.55 10.91 3.50
N CYS A 102 10.52 9.74 4.11
CA CYS A 102 9.33 8.91 4.13
C CYS A 102 8.19 9.52 4.95
N ILE A 103 6.98 9.47 4.42
CA ILE A 103 5.74 9.82 5.14
C ILE A 103 4.88 8.57 5.18
N ALA A 104 4.37 8.21 6.36
CA ALA A 104 3.44 7.10 6.51
C ALA A 104 2.05 7.60 6.92
N CYS A 105 1.03 7.05 6.29
CA CYS A 105 -0.37 7.35 6.55
C CYS A 105 -1.18 6.06 6.68
N ALA A 106 -2.10 6.00 7.64
CA ALA A 106 -3.10 4.96 7.69
C ALA A 106 -4.43 5.46 7.10
N ALA A 107 -5.10 4.57 6.36
CA ALA A 107 -6.44 4.81 5.88
C ALA A 107 -7.41 5.03 7.07
N PRO A 108 -8.56 5.68 6.85
CA PRO A 108 -9.53 5.96 7.91
C PRO A 108 -10.04 4.66 8.54
N ALA A 109 -10.49 4.73 9.80
CA ALA A 109 -11.09 3.57 10.45
C ALA A 109 -12.53 3.30 9.98
N LEU A 110 -13.21 4.33 9.47
CA LEU A 110 -14.58 4.28 8.98
C LEU A 110 -14.68 4.83 7.56
N GLU A 111 -15.41 4.12 6.69
CA GLU A 111 -15.70 4.61 5.34
C GLU A 111 -16.52 5.92 5.41
N GLY A 112 -16.04 6.97 4.74
CA GLY A 112 -16.67 8.28 4.69
C GLY A 112 -16.01 9.36 5.55
N GLU A 113 -15.01 9.00 6.36
CA GLU A 113 -14.15 9.99 7.02
C GLU A 113 -13.10 10.53 6.03
N ASN A 114 -13.04 11.85 5.88
CA ASN A 114 -12.09 12.53 4.99
C ASN A 114 -10.71 12.77 5.64
N GLU A 115 -10.42 12.09 6.75
CA GLU A 115 -9.19 12.25 7.50
C GLU A 115 -8.41 10.94 7.56
N VAL A 116 -7.15 11.01 7.14
CA VAL A 116 -6.19 9.93 7.28
C VAL A 116 -5.23 10.21 8.43
N ILE A 117 -4.80 9.16 9.11
CA ILE A 117 -3.89 9.26 10.24
C ILE A 117 -2.48 9.37 9.70
N ARG A 118 -1.84 10.53 9.88
CA ARG A 118 -0.42 10.71 9.56
C ARG A 118 0.42 10.32 10.78
N PHE A 119 1.36 9.40 10.59
CA PHE A 119 2.29 9.00 11.64
C PHE A 119 3.41 10.03 11.85
N THR A 120 4.07 9.96 13.01
CA THR A 120 5.29 10.74 13.26
C THR A 120 6.41 10.30 12.31
N ASN A 121 7.40 11.16 12.10
CA ASN A 121 8.53 10.83 11.21
C ASN A 121 9.29 9.58 11.70
N ASP A 122 9.52 9.46 13.00
CA ASP A 122 10.21 8.30 13.58
C ASP A 122 9.43 7.00 13.34
N ALA A 123 8.10 7.05 13.50
CA ALA A 123 7.24 5.90 13.21
C ALA A 123 7.25 5.55 11.71
N ALA A 124 7.17 6.54 10.82
CA ALA A 124 7.24 6.32 9.38
C ALA A 124 8.59 5.68 8.96
N GLN A 125 9.70 6.15 9.52
CA GLN A 125 11.03 5.58 9.27
C GLN A 125 11.15 4.14 9.75
N GLN A 126 10.62 3.85 10.93
CA GLN A 126 10.60 2.50 11.48
C GLN A 126 9.73 1.58 10.60
N MET A 127 8.54 2.01 10.20
CA MET A 127 7.67 1.25 9.29
C MET A 127 8.35 0.97 7.94
N ALA A 128 9.03 1.96 7.36
CA ALA A 128 9.78 1.77 6.11
C ALA A 128 10.91 0.75 6.28
N LYS A 129 11.61 0.77 7.43
CA LYS A 129 12.64 -0.22 7.75
C LYS A 129 12.04 -1.63 7.87
N ASP A 130 10.95 -1.78 8.61
CA ASP A 130 10.29 -3.07 8.82
C ASP A 130 9.76 -3.64 7.50
N PHE A 131 9.17 -2.79 6.66
CA PHE A 131 8.74 -3.15 5.31
C PHE A 131 9.89 -3.74 4.48
N ARG A 132 11.05 -3.08 4.47
CA ARG A 132 12.25 -3.58 3.77
C ARG A 132 12.75 -4.90 4.32
N GLU A 133 12.76 -5.05 5.65
CA GLU A 133 13.23 -6.28 6.30
C GLU A 133 12.34 -7.46 5.94
N ILE A 134 11.02 -7.28 5.96
CA ILE A 134 10.05 -8.29 5.54
C ILE A 134 10.18 -8.58 4.05
N TRP A 135 10.25 -7.55 3.21
CA TRP A 135 10.43 -7.72 1.78
C TRP A 135 11.66 -8.55 1.46
N LYS A 136 12.81 -8.18 2.04
CA LYS A 136 14.07 -8.90 1.89
C LYS A 136 13.99 -10.34 2.41
N LYS A 137 13.34 -10.58 3.56
CA LYS A 137 13.18 -11.92 4.15
C LYS A 137 12.47 -12.87 3.17
N PHE A 138 11.39 -12.42 2.54
CA PHE A 138 10.53 -13.30 1.74
C PHE A 138 10.77 -13.24 0.24
N LYS A 139 11.02 -12.06 -0.34
CA LYS A 139 11.36 -11.91 -1.78
C LYS A 139 12.83 -12.16 -2.07
N ARG A 140 13.70 -12.13 -1.06
CA ARG A 140 15.17 -12.23 -1.21
C ARG A 140 15.76 -11.13 -2.10
N GLU A 141 15.07 -10.00 -2.18
CA GLU A 141 15.45 -8.81 -2.96
C GLU A 141 15.61 -7.60 -2.03
N LYS A 142 16.51 -6.68 -2.37
CA LYS A 142 16.61 -5.39 -1.69
C LYS A 142 15.73 -4.37 -2.39
N LEU A 143 14.99 -3.60 -1.60
CA LEU A 143 14.24 -2.43 -2.04
C LEU A 143 15.09 -1.16 -2.06
#